data_AF-A0A6V7X7B2-F1
#
_entry.id   AF-A0A6V7X7B2-F1
#
_cell.length_a   1.000
_cell.length_b   1.000
_cell.length_c   1.000
_cell.angle_alpha   90.00
_cell.angle_beta   90.00
_cell.angle_gamma   90.00
#
_symmetry.space_group_name_H-M   'P 1'
#
loop_
_entity.id
_entity.type
_entity.pdbx_description
1 polymer ?
#
loop_
_entity_poly.entity_id
_entity_poly.type
_entity_poly.pdbx_seq_one_letter_code
_entity_poly.pdbx_strand_id
1 'polypeptide(L)'
;MPTKVLCITARKTPCGEGSKTWDHFQPYDEKYLADKGIKHMSFHSYVHKLSDLHGKGTRSKNMLETLNYKINLDCHRHRPFPEGICTECRPPTVTLSRQPFRHVDNIEFENDSIVNEFLNFWRNSSCQRIGFLIGKYEQFSEVPLGIKAVVCAIYEPLQNSNENSVGFEINENGEENGVEEKKNLNVKVDQLCSWLGMKRVGWIFTDLCSESRTLGTVKCIRNEDSFLLSASECITAGNIQSHFKKCYKLL
;
A
#
# COMPACT_ATOMS: atom_id res chain seq x y z
N MET A 1 -4.49 6.54 32.10
CA MET A 1 -3.29 7.22 31.56
C MET A 1 -3.75 8.49 30.86
N PRO A 2 -3.12 9.66 31.08
CA PRO A 2 -3.53 10.87 30.39
C PRO A 2 -3.23 10.70 28.90
N THR A 3 -4.27 10.66 28.06
CA THR A 3 -4.16 10.68 26.61
C THR A 3 -3.61 12.05 26.23
N LYS A 4 -2.30 12.15 26.00
CA LYS A 4 -1.75 13.34 25.35
C LYS A 4 -2.46 13.45 24.00
N VAL A 5 -3.25 14.51 23.83
CA VAL A 5 -3.88 14.82 22.56
C VAL A 5 -2.73 15.12 21.59
N LEU A 6 -2.58 14.28 20.56
CA LEU A 6 -1.55 14.46 19.54
C LEU A 6 -2.01 15.62 18.64
N CYS A 7 -1.53 16.84 18.92
CA CYS A 7 -1.79 18.02 18.10
C CYS A 7 -0.55 18.36 17.27
N ILE A 8 -0.77 18.80 16.03
CA ILE A 8 0.26 19.47 15.25
C ILE A 8 0.40 20.88 15.81
N THR A 9 1.63 21.29 16.13
CA THR A 9 1.91 22.64 16.61
C THR A 9 2.62 23.40 15.50
N ALA A 10 1.99 24.45 14.97
CA ALA A 10 2.58 25.30 13.94
C ALA A 10 2.69 26.74 14.45
N ARG A 11 3.81 27.41 14.12
CA ARG A 11 4.00 28.82 14.47
C ARG A 11 3.14 29.66 13.52
N LYS A 12 2.36 30.61 14.05
CA LYS A 12 1.74 31.63 13.19
C LYS A 12 2.83 32.39 12.46
N THR A 13 2.86 32.33 11.13
CA THR A 13 3.67 33.24 10.32
C THR A 13 3.14 34.66 10.52
N PRO A 14 3.90 35.58 11.13
CA PRO A 14 3.46 36.95 11.25
C PRO A 14 3.83 37.69 9.97
N CYS A 15 2.86 38.23 9.25
CA CYS A 15 3.06 39.53 8.62
C CYS A 15 3.15 40.55 9.77
N GLY A 16 4.35 40.79 10.27
CA GLY A 16 4.65 41.79 11.31
C GLY A 16 4.97 41.20 12.69
N GLU A 17 6.18 41.48 13.17
CA GLU A 17 6.69 41.33 14.56
C GLU A 17 6.07 40.24 15.45
N GLY A 18 6.73 39.09 15.52
CA GLY A 18 6.91 38.37 16.78
C GLY A 18 5.67 37.81 17.50
N SER A 19 4.69 37.25 16.80
CA SER A 19 3.59 36.54 17.49
C SER A 19 4.11 35.35 18.32
N LYS A 20 3.87 35.35 19.63
CA LYS A 20 4.21 34.26 20.57
C LYS A 20 3.13 33.16 20.65
N THR A 21 2.20 33.14 19.70
CA THR A 21 1.04 32.26 19.72
C THR A 21 1.22 31.08 18.77
N TRP A 22 1.03 29.87 19.29
CA TRP A 22 1.08 28.62 18.53
C TRP A 22 -0.34 28.17 18.20
N ASP A 23 -0.59 27.86 16.92
CA ASP A 23 -1.83 27.21 16.53
C ASP A 23 -1.68 25.70 16.69
N HIS A 24 -2.72 25.09 17.26
CA HIS A 24 -2.80 23.66 17.50
C HIS A 24 -3.83 23.07 16.54
N PHE A 25 -3.36 22.30 15.57
CA PHE A 25 -4.22 21.65 14.59
C PHE A 25 -4.36 20.17 14.92
N GLN A 26 -5.54 19.62 14.62
CA GLN A 26 -5.72 18.18 14.67
C GLN A 26 -4.92 17.50 13.54
N PRO A 27 -4.43 16.26 13.73
CA PRO A 27 -3.68 15.53 12.70
C PRO A 27 -4.45 15.30 11.39
N TYR A 28 -5.77 15.46 11.42
CA TYR A 28 -6.70 15.26 10.31
C TYR A 28 -7.38 16.56 9.84
N ASP A 29 -6.85 17.73 10.22
CA ASP A 29 -7.38 19.04 9.81
C ASP A 29 -7.26 19.25 8.30
N GLU A 30 -8.40 19.41 7.62
CA GLU A 30 -8.47 19.45 6.15
C GLU A 30 -7.81 20.70 5.56
N LYS A 31 -7.85 21.85 6.25
CA LYS A 31 -7.21 23.08 5.80
C LYS A 31 -5.70 22.96 5.87
N TYR A 32 -5.18 22.46 7.00
CA TYR A 32 -3.76 22.20 7.17
C TYR A 32 -3.22 21.25 6.09
N LEU A 33 -3.94 20.15 5.81
CA LEU A 33 -3.54 19.19 4.79
C LEU A 33 -3.55 19.82 3.39
N ALA A 34 -4.56 20.62 3.05
CA ALA A 34 -4.65 21.31 1.77
C ALA A 34 -3.51 22.34 1.59
N ASP A 35 -3.24 23.15 2.61
CA ASP A 35 -2.17 24.17 2.60
C ASP A 35 -0.78 23.54 2.44
N LYS A 36 -0.60 22.30 2.89
CA LYS A 36 0.63 21.52 2.74
C LYS A 36 0.66 20.65 1.47
N GLY A 37 -0.36 20.70 0.62
CA GLY A 37 -0.44 19.88 -0.59
C GLY A 37 -0.59 18.38 -0.33
N ILE A 38 -1.04 18.00 0.87
CA ILE A 38 -1.18 16.60 1.28
C ILE A 38 -2.51 16.05 0.73
N LYS A 39 -2.43 15.20 -0.30
CA LYS A 39 -3.61 14.64 -1.00
C LYS A 39 -4.48 13.71 -0.16
N HIS A 40 -3.89 12.97 0.78
CA HIS A 40 -4.56 11.99 1.64
C HIS A 40 -3.97 12.07 3.05
N MET A 41 -4.82 11.97 4.08
CA MET A 41 -4.33 11.87 5.46
C MET A 41 -3.66 10.51 5.71
N SER A 42 -2.77 10.46 6.70
CA SER A 42 -2.20 9.20 7.14
C SER A 42 -3.29 8.31 7.77
N PHE A 43 -3.11 7.00 7.71
CA PHE A 43 -3.99 6.04 8.36
C PHE A 43 -4.14 6.33 9.86
N HIS A 44 -3.06 6.70 10.54
CA HIS A 44 -3.11 7.02 11.96
C HIS A 44 -3.94 8.27 12.23
N SER A 45 -3.80 9.34 11.44
CA SER A 45 -4.67 10.52 11.53
C SER A 45 -6.14 10.16 11.29
N TYR A 46 -6.43 9.24 10.37
CA TYR A 46 -7.79 8.76 10.13
C TYR A 46 -8.37 7.99 11.31
N VAL A 47 -7.58 7.09 11.93
CA VAL A 47 -7.99 6.39 13.16
C VAL A 47 -8.26 7.37 14.30
N HIS A 48 -7.45 8.43 14.44
CA HIS A 48 -7.71 9.51 15.40
C HIS A 48 -9.02 10.26 15.09
N LYS A 49 -9.27 10.61 13.82
CA LYS A 49 -10.54 11.24 13.39
C LYS A 49 -11.75 10.40 13.77
N LEU A 50 -11.69 9.08 13.57
CA LEU A 50 -12.76 8.17 13.98
C LEU A 50 -12.93 8.12 15.51
N SER A 51 -11.86 8.33 16.27
CA SER A 51 -11.84 8.18 17.74
C SER A 51 -12.56 9.35 18.38
N ASP A 52 -12.29 10.52 17.86
CA ASP A 52 -12.87 11.76 18.35
C ASP A 52 -14.37 11.83 18.01
N LEU A 53 -14.82 11.18 16.93
CA LEU A 53 -16.23 11.09 16.55
C LEU A 53 -17.07 10.19 17.47
N HIS A 54 -16.51 9.09 18.02
CA HIS A 54 -17.27 8.11 18.82
C HIS A 54 -17.37 8.45 20.32
N GLY A 55 -16.71 9.52 20.77
CA GLY A 55 -16.76 9.98 22.16
C GLY A 55 -15.93 9.13 23.12
N LYS A 56 -15.39 9.75 24.18
CA LYS A 56 -14.43 9.15 25.13
C LYS A 56 -14.96 7.95 25.95
N GLY A 57 -16.28 7.69 25.92
CA GLY A 57 -16.95 6.68 26.75
C GLY A 57 -17.24 5.34 26.06
N THR A 58 -17.24 5.29 24.72
CA THR A 58 -17.60 4.08 23.97
C THR A 58 -16.43 3.69 23.08
N ARG A 59 -15.44 2.97 23.65
CA ARG A 59 -14.39 2.32 22.84
C ARG A 59 -15.05 1.20 22.03
N SER A 60 -15.67 1.56 20.91
CA SER A 60 -16.20 0.59 19.95
C SER A 60 -15.07 -0.34 19.56
N LYS A 61 -15.26 -1.64 19.81
CA LYS A 61 -14.26 -2.69 19.58
C LYS A 61 -13.90 -2.84 18.10
N ASN A 62 -14.73 -2.28 17.20
CA ASN A 62 -14.63 -2.39 15.75
C ASN A 62 -14.68 -1.01 15.09
N MET A 63 -13.64 -0.22 15.35
CA MET A 63 -13.53 1.14 14.83
C MET A 63 -13.24 1.19 13.32
N LEU A 64 -12.51 0.19 12.82
CA LEU A 64 -12.24 0.00 11.41
C LEU A 64 -13.12 -1.14 10.93
N GLU A 65 -14.08 -0.84 10.07
CA GLU A 65 -14.92 -1.84 9.45
C GLU A 65 -14.08 -2.68 8.47
N THR A 66 -13.96 -3.99 8.74
CA THR A 66 -13.38 -4.91 7.77
C THR A 66 -14.48 -5.31 6.80
N LEU A 67 -14.51 -4.66 5.62
CA LEU A 67 -15.47 -4.96 4.58
C LEU A 67 -15.32 -6.42 4.12
N ASN A 68 -16.42 -7.15 4.11
CA ASN A 68 -16.49 -8.51 3.56
C ASN A 68 -17.63 -8.58 2.54
N TYR A 69 -17.24 -8.64 1.26
CA TYR A 69 -18.18 -8.76 0.14
C TYR A 69 -18.32 -10.20 -0.37
N LYS A 70 -17.84 -11.19 0.39
CA LYS A 70 -18.09 -12.60 0.08
C LYS A 70 -19.55 -12.94 0.43
N ILE A 71 -20.18 -13.74 -0.43
CA ILE A 71 -21.45 -14.36 -0.09
C ILE A 71 -21.28 -15.24 1.15
N ASN A 72 -22.23 -15.18 2.08
CA ASN A 72 -22.26 -16.12 3.18
C ASN A 72 -22.79 -17.47 2.68
N LEU A 73 -21.91 -18.47 2.59
CA LEU A 73 -22.28 -19.82 2.15
C LEU A 73 -22.96 -20.63 3.26
N ASP A 74 -22.80 -20.25 4.53
CA ASP A 74 -23.46 -20.87 5.68
C ASP A 74 -24.79 -20.18 5.99
N CYS A 75 -25.74 -20.26 5.05
CA CYS A 75 -27.11 -19.80 5.28
C CYS A 75 -28.10 -20.96 5.29
N HIS A 76 -28.74 -21.20 6.43
CA HIS A 76 -29.67 -22.33 6.62
C HIS A 76 -31.13 -22.01 6.28
N ARG A 77 -31.44 -20.82 5.75
CA ARG A 77 -32.83 -20.39 5.46
C ARG A 77 -33.32 -20.70 4.06
N HIS A 78 -32.43 -21.13 3.18
CA HIS A 78 -32.72 -21.48 1.79
C HIS A 78 -31.83 -22.64 1.37
N ARG A 79 -32.06 -23.20 0.18
CA ARG A 79 -31.16 -24.21 -0.40
C ARG A 79 -29.76 -23.64 -0.55
N PRO A 80 -28.69 -24.44 -0.41
CA PRO A 80 -27.33 -23.96 -0.58
C PRO A 80 -27.15 -23.19 -1.89
N PHE A 81 -26.36 -22.11 -1.85
CA PHE A 81 -25.98 -21.38 -3.06
C PHE A 81 -25.31 -22.36 -4.05
N PRO A 82 -25.64 -22.33 -5.36
CA PRO A 82 -26.37 -21.30 -6.09
C PRO A 82 -27.90 -21.48 -6.19
N GLU A 83 -28.47 -22.52 -5.57
CA GLU A 83 -29.89 -22.87 -5.69
C GLU A 83 -30.83 -21.97 -4.87
N GLY A 84 -30.30 -21.23 -3.90
CA GLY A 84 -31.05 -20.28 -3.09
C GLY A 84 -30.18 -19.11 -2.61
N ILE A 85 -30.80 -17.95 -2.44
CA ILE A 85 -30.18 -16.74 -1.87
C ILE A 85 -31.24 -15.92 -1.12
N CYS A 86 -30.85 -15.28 -0.03
CA CYS A 86 -31.69 -14.37 0.74
C CYS A 86 -31.01 -13.01 0.98
N THR A 87 -31.72 -12.08 1.59
CA THR A 87 -31.20 -10.74 1.92
C THR A 87 -30.11 -10.75 2.98
N GLU A 88 -30.04 -11.78 3.83
CA GLU A 88 -29.03 -11.90 4.90
C GLU A 88 -27.73 -12.52 4.41
N CYS A 89 -27.77 -13.42 3.43
CA CYS A 89 -26.56 -14.08 2.92
C CYS A 89 -25.93 -13.36 1.72
N ARG A 90 -26.71 -12.57 0.99
CA ARG A 90 -26.21 -11.77 -0.13
C ARG A 90 -25.24 -10.69 0.38
N PRO A 91 -24.15 -10.40 -0.34
CA PRO A 91 -23.27 -9.30 0.03
C PRO A 91 -24.00 -7.96 -0.07
N PRO A 92 -23.65 -6.97 0.77
CA PRO A 92 -24.23 -5.63 0.70
C PRO A 92 -23.88 -4.96 -0.64
N THR A 93 -24.75 -4.05 -1.09
CA THR A 93 -24.48 -3.22 -2.26
C THR A 93 -23.26 -2.34 -2.02
N VAL A 94 -22.33 -2.33 -2.97
CA VAL A 94 -21.09 -1.57 -2.89
C VAL A 94 -21.26 -0.21 -3.54
N THR A 95 -20.89 0.85 -2.83
CA THR A 95 -20.68 2.18 -3.43
C THR A 95 -19.19 2.51 -3.35
N LEU A 96 -18.56 2.71 -4.51
CA LEU A 96 -17.15 3.05 -4.57
C LEU A 96 -16.99 4.56 -4.39
N SER A 97 -16.18 4.95 -3.40
CA SER A 97 -15.81 6.33 -3.14
C SER A 97 -14.30 6.45 -3.00
N ARG A 98 -13.77 7.67 -3.18
CA ARG A 98 -12.34 7.92 -3.02
C ARG A 98 -11.93 7.68 -1.57
N GLN A 99 -10.98 6.78 -1.35
CA GLN A 99 -10.44 6.50 -0.02
C GLN A 99 -9.79 7.78 0.58
N PRO A 100 -10.18 8.24 1.77
CA PRO A 100 -9.72 9.53 2.31
C PRO A 100 -8.33 9.47 2.97
N PHE A 101 -7.79 8.27 3.16
CA PHE A 101 -6.52 8.03 3.85
C PHE A 101 -5.64 7.03 3.08
N ARG A 102 -4.36 6.95 3.45
CA ARG A 102 -3.42 5.93 2.96
C ARG A 102 -2.62 5.30 4.10
N HIS A 103 -2.19 4.06 3.91
CA HIS A 103 -1.46 3.31 4.93
C HIS A 103 0.04 3.62 4.99
N VAL A 104 0.59 4.16 3.90
CA VAL A 104 1.99 4.56 3.76
C VAL A 104 1.98 5.87 3.00
N ASP A 105 2.66 6.88 3.54
CA ASP A 105 2.65 8.25 3.04
C ASP A 105 3.81 8.55 2.10
N ASN A 106 4.93 7.85 2.27
CA ASN A 106 6.12 8.00 1.45
C ASN A 106 6.85 6.66 1.23
N ILE A 107 7.56 6.54 0.12
CA ILE A 107 8.50 5.45 -0.15
C ILE A 107 9.87 6.09 -0.36
N GLU A 108 10.88 5.55 0.32
CA GLU A 108 12.26 6.05 0.27
C GLU A 108 13.18 4.87 0.00
N PHE A 109 14.06 4.99 -0.99
CA PHE A 109 15.11 4.01 -1.23
C PHE A 109 16.35 4.42 -0.44
N GLU A 110 16.98 3.46 0.25
CA GLU A 110 18.19 3.70 1.03
C GLU A 110 19.37 4.12 0.14
N ASN A 111 19.42 3.59 -1.09
CA ASN A 111 20.44 3.90 -2.08
C ASN A 111 19.86 3.84 -3.50
N ASP A 112 20.25 4.78 -4.35
CA ASP A 112 19.92 4.82 -5.78
C ASP A 112 20.43 3.58 -6.54
N SER A 113 21.49 2.92 -6.03
CA SER A 113 22.02 1.68 -6.61
C SER A 113 20.96 0.57 -6.66
N ILE A 114 20.07 0.50 -5.67
CA ILE A 114 19.01 -0.53 -5.58
C ILE A 114 18.10 -0.45 -6.81
N VAL A 115 17.65 0.76 -7.15
CA VAL A 115 16.77 1.00 -8.30
C VAL A 115 17.55 0.84 -9.60
N ASN A 116 18.79 1.32 -9.64
CA ASN A 116 19.61 1.22 -10.85
C ASN A 116 19.95 -0.22 -11.22
N GLU A 117 20.23 -1.09 -10.24
CA GLU A 117 20.45 -2.52 -10.47
C GLU A 117 19.20 -3.20 -11.01
N PHE A 118 18.03 -2.92 -10.44
CA PHE A 118 16.75 -3.41 -10.95
C PHE A 118 16.49 -2.97 -12.40
N LEU A 119 16.77 -1.69 -12.73
CA LEU A 119 16.61 -1.15 -14.08
C LEU A 119 17.65 -1.70 -15.08
N ASN A 120 18.83 -2.15 -14.63
CA ASN A 120 19.85 -2.71 -15.52
C ASN A 120 19.35 -3.96 -16.26
N PHE A 121 18.46 -4.75 -15.65
CA PHE A 121 17.83 -5.88 -16.34
C PHE A 121 17.12 -5.43 -17.61
N TRP A 122 16.29 -4.38 -17.51
CA TRP A 122 15.57 -3.83 -18.67
C TRP A 122 16.54 -3.21 -19.68
N ARG A 123 17.56 -2.46 -19.23
CA ARG A 123 18.57 -1.86 -20.12
C ARG A 123 19.29 -2.92 -20.97
N ASN A 124 19.51 -4.11 -20.43
CA ASN A 124 20.24 -5.19 -21.09
C ASN A 124 19.33 -6.10 -21.96
N SER A 125 18.09 -6.35 -21.52
CA SER A 125 17.21 -7.33 -22.17
C SER A 125 16.07 -6.71 -22.99
N SER A 126 15.74 -5.44 -22.75
CA SER A 126 14.48 -4.78 -23.17
C SER A 126 13.19 -5.46 -22.67
N CYS A 127 13.30 -6.45 -21.77
CA CYS A 127 12.16 -7.12 -21.16
C CYS A 127 11.75 -6.44 -19.86
N GLN A 128 10.45 -6.46 -19.56
CA GLN A 128 9.91 -5.91 -18.32
C GLN A 128 10.31 -6.74 -17.09
N ARG A 129 10.24 -6.16 -15.90
CA ARG A 129 10.65 -6.81 -14.65
C ARG A 129 9.71 -6.50 -13.49
N ILE A 130 9.56 -7.43 -12.57
CA ILE A 130 8.82 -7.30 -11.31
C ILE A 130 9.74 -7.66 -10.13
N GLY A 131 9.58 -6.97 -9.01
CA GLY A 131 10.23 -7.28 -7.74
C GLY A 131 9.37 -6.96 -6.52
N PHE A 132 9.70 -7.59 -5.39
CA PHE A 132 9.20 -7.23 -4.06
C PHE A 132 10.17 -6.27 -3.38
N LEU A 133 9.65 -5.19 -2.81
CA LEU A 133 10.43 -4.23 -2.05
C LEU A 133 10.64 -4.78 -0.63
N ILE A 134 11.89 -4.98 -0.23
CA ILE A 134 12.28 -5.42 1.10
C ILE A 134 12.77 -4.22 1.90
N GLY A 135 12.25 -4.04 3.10
CA GLY A 135 12.57 -2.88 3.92
C GLY A 135 11.86 -2.84 5.26
N LYS A 136 11.73 -1.64 5.81
CA LYS A 136 11.07 -1.37 7.10
C LYS A 136 10.19 -0.13 7.02
N TYR A 137 9.26 -0.02 7.96
CA TYR A 137 8.42 1.18 8.11
C TYR A 137 8.99 2.09 9.19
N GLU A 138 9.09 3.37 8.89
CA GLU A 138 9.59 4.40 9.81
C GLU A 138 8.61 5.57 9.88
N GLN A 139 8.76 6.40 10.91
CA GLN A 139 7.95 7.62 11.04
C GLN A 139 8.32 8.62 9.94
N PHE A 140 7.30 9.25 9.36
CA PHE A 140 7.45 10.31 8.37
C PHE A 140 6.88 11.60 8.91
N SER A 141 7.73 12.59 9.15
CA SER A 141 7.37 13.83 9.83
C SER A 141 6.70 14.88 8.93
N GLU A 142 6.83 14.79 7.61
CA GLU A 142 6.20 15.74 6.68
C GLU A 142 4.68 15.59 6.61
N VAL A 143 4.17 14.40 6.97
CA VAL A 143 2.74 14.14 7.10
C VAL A 143 2.41 13.89 8.58
N PRO A 144 1.34 14.49 9.12
CA PRO A 144 0.93 14.23 10.50
C PRO A 144 0.70 12.74 10.76
N LEU A 145 1.40 12.20 11.76
CA LEU A 145 1.40 10.77 12.09
C LEU A 145 1.72 9.86 10.88
N GLY A 146 2.50 10.38 9.94
CA GLY A 146 2.82 9.70 8.70
C GLY A 146 3.76 8.53 8.88
N ILE A 147 3.68 7.58 7.95
CA ILE A 147 4.60 6.44 7.86
C ILE A 147 5.28 6.44 6.50
N LYS A 148 6.60 6.25 6.48
CA LYS A 148 7.36 5.96 5.26
C LYS A 148 7.78 4.50 5.22
N ALA A 149 7.87 3.94 4.02
CA ALA A 149 8.56 2.67 3.77
C ALA A 149 9.98 2.97 3.30
N VAL A 150 10.98 2.55 4.08
CA VAL A 150 12.39 2.62 3.71
C VAL A 150 12.78 1.28 3.09
N VAL A 151 13.13 1.30 1.81
CA VAL A 151 13.47 0.14 1.00
C VAL A 151 14.98 -0.06 0.99
N CYS A 152 15.41 -1.25 1.42
CA CYS A 152 16.81 -1.64 1.53
C CYS A 152 17.25 -2.60 0.39
N ALA A 153 16.31 -3.34 -0.20
CA ALA A 153 16.58 -4.26 -1.29
C ALA A 153 15.34 -4.52 -2.15
N ILE A 154 15.56 -5.03 -3.36
CA ILE A 154 14.51 -5.56 -4.23
C ILE A 154 14.76 -7.06 -4.41
N TYR A 155 13.78 -7.87 -4.04
CA TYR A 155 13.79 -9.31 -4.29
C TYR A 155 13.03 -9.61 -5.58
N GLU A 156 13.70 -10.18 -6.57
CA GLU A 156 13.09 -10.58 -7.85
C GLU A 156 12.64 -12.05 -7.79
N PRO A 157 11.33 -12.33 -7.66
CA PRO A 157 10.85 -13.69 -7.71
C PRO A 157 10.92 -14.26 -9.14
N LEU A 158 10.72 -15.57 -9.25
CA LEU A 158 10.55 -16.24 -10.54
C LEU A 158 9.39 -15.61 -11.32
N GLN A 159 9.69 -15.24 -12.56
CA GLN A 159 8.81 -14.44 -13.39
C GLN A 159 9.05 -14.75 -14.87
N ASN A 160 7.96 -14.71 -15.63
CA ASN A 160 8.00 -14.75 -17.08
C ASN A 160 7.86 -13.33 -17.60
N SER A 161 8.88 -12.85 -18.32
CA SER A 161 8.95 -11.48 -18.82
C SER A 161 9.23 -11.44 -20.31
N ASN A 162 8.56 -10.54 -21.01
CA ASN A 162 8.88 -10.12 -22.37
C ASN A 162 8.87 -8.58 -22.46
N GLU A 163 8.98 -8.03 -23.66
CA GLU A 163 9.02 -6.57 -23.89
C GLU A 163 7.72 -5.84 -23.48
N ASN A 164 6.58 -6.51 -23.51
CA ASN A 164 5.26 -5.90 -23.33
C ASN A 164 4.51 -6.40 -22.08
N SER A 165 4.96 -7.47 -21.45
CA SER A 165 4.32 -8.03 -20.26
C SER A 165 5.29 -8.74 -19.35
N VAL A 166 4.92 -8.78 -18.08
CA VAL A 166 5.63 -9.52 -17.05
C VAL A 166 4.62 -10.07 -16.05
N GLY A 167 4.85 -11.29 -15.58
CA GLY A 167 4.00 -11.94 -14.60
C GLY A 167 4.80 -12.91 -13.74
N PHE A 168 4.32 -13.16 -12.52
CA PHE A 168 4.89 -14.20 -11.67
C PHE A 168 4.72 -15.56 -12.37
N GLU A 169 5.74 -16.41 -12.27
CA GLU A 169 5.62 -17.80 -12.69
C GLU A 169 4.72 -18.53 -11.68
N ILE A 170 3.46 -18.77 -12.06
CA ILE A 170 2.49 -19.53 -11.27
C ILE A 170 2.48 -20.95 -11.83
N ASN A 171 3.03 -21.91 -11.09
CA ASN A 171 2.85 -23.33 -11.43
C ASN A 171 1.44 -23.74 -11.01
N GLU A 172 0.50 -23.71 -11.95
CA GLU A 172 -0.90 -24.14 -11.74
C GLU A 172 -1.04 -25.66 -11.60
N ASN A 173 -0.02 -26.42 -12.05
CA ASN A 173 0.00 -27.87 -11.99
C ASN A 173 0.77 -28.31 -10.74
N GLY A 174 0.07 -28.92 -9.77
CA GLY A 174 0.63 -29.48 -8.54
C GLY A 174 1.53 -30.71 -8.76
N GLU A 175 2.54 -30.60 -9.63
CA GLU A 175 3.53 -31.66 -9.80
C GLU A 175 4.63 -31.54 -8.73
N GLU A 176 4.72 -32.59 -7.91
CA GLU A 176 5.42 -32.64 -6.63
C GLU A 176 6.94 -32.56 -6.74
N ASN A 177 7.54 -32.72 -7.92
CA ASN A 177 8.99 -32.97 -8.04
C ASN A 177 9.86 -31.71 -8.26
N GLY A 178 9.28 -30.49 -8.27
CA GLY A 178 10.04 -29.23 -8.36
C GLY A 178 9.34 -27.99 -7.77
N VAL A 179 8.13 -28.17 -7.23
CA VAL A 179 7.27 -27.09 -6.70
C VAL A 179 7.59 -26.76 -5.24
N GLU A 180 8.07 -27.72 -4.46
CA GLU A 180 8.47 -27.47 -3.07
C GLU A 180 9.64 -26.50 -2.99
N GLU A 181 10.72 -26.70 -3.75
CA GLU A 181 11.91 -25.83 -3.70
C GLU A 181 11.61 -24.35 -4.04
N LYS A 182 10.69 -24.11 -5.00
CA LYS A 182 10.33 -22.76 -5.44
C LYS A 182 9.41 -22.03 -4.45
N LYS A 183 8.40 -22.71 -3.88
CA LYS A 183 7.65 -22.17 -2.73
C LYS A 183 8.55 -21.97 -1.52
N ASN A 184 9.47 -22.90 -1.29
CA ASN A 184 10.47 -22.82 -0.24
C ASN A 184 11.36 -21.59 -0.38
N LEU A 185 11.67 -21.09 -1.59
CA LEU A 185 12.49 -19.89 -1.75
C LEU A 185 11.79 -18.63 -1.22
N ASN A 186 10.50 -18.43 -1.54
CA ASN A 186 9.74 -17.31 -0.99
C ASN A 186 9.66 -17.37 0.54
N VAL A 187 9.46 -18.58 1.09
CA VAL A 187 9.45 -18.82 2.55
C VAL A 187 10.82 -18.51 3.16
N LYS A 188 11.92 -18.93 2.52
CA LYS A 188 13.30 -18.63 2.95
C LYS A 188 13.58 -17.13 2.95
N VAL A 189 13.09 -16.40 1.94
CA VAL A 189 13.21 -14.94 1.89
C VAL A 189 12.44 -14.30 3.05
N ASP A 190 11.25 -14.78 3.37
CA ASP A 190 10.46 -14.27 4.50
C ASP A 190 11.14 -14.58 5.85
N GLN A 191 11.77 -15.74 5.98
CA GLN A 191 12.59 -16.09 7.16
C GLN A 191 13.81 -15.16 7.30
N LEU A 192 14.54 -14.91 6.20
CA LEU A 192 15.67 -14.00 6.18
C LEU A 192 15.23 -12.57 6.55
N CYS A 193 14.10 -12.11 5.98
CA CYS A 193 13.51 -10.84 6.33
C CYS A 193 13.22 -10.77 7.84
N SER A 194 12.62 -11.83 8.41
CA SER A 194 12.35 -11.90 9.84
C SER A 194 13.62 -11.81 10.70
N TRP A 195 14.71 -12.48 10.30
CA TRP A 195 15.98 -12.44 11.04
C TRP A 195 16.65 -11.06 10.98
N LEU A 196 16.50 -10.35 9.86
CA LEU A 196 17.05 -9.01 9.67
C LEU A 196 16.10 -7.90 10.17
N GLY A 197 14.93 -8.25 10.73
CA GLY A 197 13.92 -7.28 11.13
C GLY A 197 13.28 -6.52 9.96
N MET A 198 13.41 -7.05 8.74
CA MET A 198 12.85 -6.51 7.51
C MET A 198 11.54 -7.19 7.14
N LYS A 199 10.79 -6.57 6.21
CA LYS A 199 9.52 -7.08 5.68
C LYS A 199 9.40 -6.75 4.20
N ARG A 200 8.52 -7.47 3.51
CA ARG A 200 8.01 -7.02 2.21
C ARG A 200 7.15 -5.77 2.44
N VAL A 201 7.65 -4.61 2.02
CA VAL A 201 6.98 -3.31 2.21
C VAL A 201 6.20 -2.86 0.98
N GLY A 202 6.41 -3.51 -0.17
CA GLY A 202 5.70 -3.21 -1.41
C GLY A 202 6.13 -4.13 -2.54
N TRP A 203 5.69 -3.78 -3.75
CA TRP A 203 6.08 -4.41 -5.00
C TRP A 203 6.36 -3.32 -6.04
N ILE A 204 7.22 -3.62 -6.99
CA ILE A 204 7.64 -2.72 -8.06
C ILE A 204 7.63 -3.50 -9.37
N PHE A 205 7.31 -2.82 -10.47
CA PHE A 205 7.39 -3.37 -11.80
C PHE A 205 7.81 -2.29 -12.81
N THR A 206 8.32 -2.70 -13.96
CA THR A 206 8.65 -1.80 -15.06
C THR A 206 7.55 -1.83 -16.12
N ASP A 207 7.30 -0.67 -16.71
CA ASP A 207 6.54 -0.52 -17.94
C ASP A 207 7.26 0.52 -18.81
N LEU A 208 8.38 0.09 -19.37
CA LEU A 208 9.32 0.95 -20.07
C LEU A 208 9.36 0.62 -21.56
N CYS A 209 9.15 1.64 -22.40
CA CYS A 209 9.26 1.57 -23.84
C CYS A 209 10.30 2.58 -24.32
N SER A 210 11.35 2.12 -25.00
CA SER A 210 12.41 3.01 -25.50
C SER A 210 11.87 3.94 -26.59
N GLU A 211 12.15 5.23 -26.45
CA GLU A 211 11.91 6.23 -27.49
C GLU A 211 13.17 6.43 -28.33
N SER A 212 14.30 6.65 -27.67
CA SER A 212 15.61 6.75 -28.31
C SER A 212 16.66 5.99 -27.49
N ARG A 213 17.20 4.92 -28.07
CA ARG A 213 18.26 4.11 -27.44
C ARG A 213 19.57 4.88 -27.26
N THR A 214 19.85 5.86 -28.12
CA THR A 214 21.09 6.66 -28.05
C THR A 214 21.05 7.69 -26.92
N LEU A 215 19.86 8.25 -26.64
CA LEU A 215 19.66 9.24 -25.58
C LEU A 215 19.25 8.61 -24.24
N GLY A 216 18.91 7.32 -24.23
CA GLY A 216 18.38 6.63 -23.05
C GLY A 216 16.98 7.10 -22.64
N THR A 217 16.20 7.66 -23.57
CA THR A 217 14.86 8.18 -23.30
C THR A 217 13.79 7.10 -23.46
N VAL A 218 12.72 7.23 -22.67
CA VAL A 218 11.55 6.35 -22.67
C VAL A 218 10.29 7.14 -22.96
N LYS A 219 9.31 6.50 -23.61
CA LYS A 219 8.03 7.12 -23.93
C LYS A 219 7.20 7.35 -22.66
N CYS A 220 6.57 8.51 -22.55
CA CYS A 220 5.58 8.79 -21.51
C CYS A 220 4.22 8.18 -21.87
N ILE A 221 4.00 6.91 -21.49
CA ILE A 221 2.76 6.17 -21.79
C ILE A 221 1.69 6.26 -20.69
N ARG A 222 2.07 6.67 -19.48
CA ARG A 222 1.18 6.81 -18.30
C ARG A 222 1.06 8.27 -17.90
N ASN A 223 -0.10 8.89 -18.13
CA ASN A 223 -0.38 10.29 -17.84
C ASN A 223 -1.88 10.53 -17.61
N GLU A 224 -2.29 11.81 -17.50
CA GLU A 224 -3.69 12.22 -17.26
C GLU A 224 -4.64 11.83 -18.41
N ASP A 225 -4.14 11.85 -19.66
CA ASP A 225 -4.92 11.53 -20.86
C ASP A 225 -4.97 10.01 -21.16
N SER A 226 -4.18 9.20 -20.45
CA SER A 226 -4.13 7.74 -20.59
C SER A 226 -4.63 7.03 -19.33
N PHE A 227 -3.72 6.41 -18.59
CA PHE A 227 -3.99 5.75 -17.32
C PHE A 227 -2.73 5.78 -16.45
N LEU A 228 -2.92 5.71 -15.13
CA LEU A 228 -1.81 5.59 -14.19
C LEU A 228 -1.50 4.12 -13.86
N LEU A 229 -2.55 3.33 -13.60
CA LEU A 229 -2.49 1.89 -13.35
C LEU A 229 -3.53 1.17 -14.19
N SER A 230 -3.14 0.04 -14.78
CA SER A 230 -4.05 -0.82 -15.53
C SER A 230 -4.94 -1.64 -14.59
N ALA A 231 -6.05 -2.18 -15.12
CA ALA A 231 -6.95 -3.01 -14.32
C ALA A 231 -6.27 -4.27 -13.77
N SER A 232 -5.40 -4.92 -14.56
CA SER A 232 -4.65 -6.11 -14.14
C SER A 232 -3.65 -5.78 -13.01
N GLU A 233 -2.99 -4.61 -13.08
CA GLU A 233 -2.11 -4.12 -12.02
C GLU A 233 -2.88 -3.84 -10.72
N CYS A 234 -4.06 -3.22 -10.81
CA CYS A 234 -4.93 -2.98 -9.67
C CYS A 234 -5.39 -4.28 -9.01
N ILE A 235 -5.78 -5.29 -9.79
CA ILE A 235 -6.16 -6.63 -9.29
C ILE A 235 -4.97 -7.31 -8.62
N THR A 236 -3.80 -7.25 -9.25
CA THR A 236 -2.56 -7.83 -8.71
C THR A 236 -2.17 -7.18 -7.39
N ALA A 237 -2.20 -5.85 -7.32
CA ALA A 237 -1.98 -5.11 -6.10
C ALA A 237 -2.97 -5.50 -5.00
N GLY A 238 -4.27 -5.63 -5.32
CA GLY A 238 -5.29 -6.06 -4.37
C GLY A 238 -5.06 -7.48 -3.84
N ASN A 239 -4.62 -8.41 -4.69
CA ASN A 239 -4.25 -9.76 -4.29
C ASN A 239 -3.03 -9.77 -3.35
N ILE A 240 -1.96 -9.06 -3.73
CA ILE A 240 -0.74 -8.95 -2.91
C ILE A 240 -1.05 -8.31 -1.55
N GLN A 241 -1.82 -7.22 -1.51
CA GLN A 241 -2.25 -6.56 -0.27
C GLN A 241 -3.08 -7.48 0.63
N SER A 242 -3.92 -8.33 0.04
CA SER A 242 -4.74 -9.31 0.76
C SER A 242 -3.90 -10.45 1.36
N HIS A 243 -2.79 -10.80 0.72
CA HIS A 243 -1.84 -11.79 1.20
C HIS A 243 -0.96 -11.24 2.33
N PHE A 244 -0.42 -10.03 2.17
CA PHE A 244 0.44 -9.37 3.16
C PHE A 244 -0.32 -8.39 4.05
N LYS A 245 -1.25 -8.91 4.86
CA LYS A 245 -2.07 -8.08 5.76
C LYS A 245 -1.22 -7.43 6.86
N LYS A 246 -1.35 -6.10 7.00
CA LYS A 246 -0.85 -5.39 8.18
C LYS A 246 -1.73 -5.74 9.39
N CYS A 247 -1.12 -6.25 10.45
CA CYS A 247 -1.79 -6.45 11.72
C CYS A 247 -1.70 -5.16 12.54
N TYR A 248 -2.81 -4.44 12.66
CA TYR A 248 -2.90 -3.24 13.51
C TYR A 248 -3.39 -3.65 14.89
N LYS A 249 -2.55 -3.50 15.92
CA LYS A 249 -3.03 -3.44 17.30
C LYS A 249 -3.47 -2.00 17.57
N LEU A 250 -4.76 -1.72 17.41
CA LEU A 250 -5.36 -0.47 17.86
C LEU A 250 -5.41 -0.52 19.39
N LEU A 251 -4.70 0.40 20.08
CA LEU A 251 -4.62 0.49 21.55
C LEU A 251 -5.60 1.54 22.11
#